data_AF-A0A1I4TSL0-F1
#
_entry.id   AF-A0A1I4TSL0-F1
#
_cell.length_a   1.000
_cell.length_b   1.000
_cell.length_c   1.000
_cell.angle_alpha   90.00
_cell.angle_beta   90.00
_cell.angle_gamma   90.00
#
_symmetry.space_group_name_H-M   'P 1'
#
loop_
_entity.id
_entity.type
_entity.pdbx_description
1 polymer ?
#
loop_
_entity_poly.entity_id
_entity_poly.type
_entity_poly.pdbx_seq_one_letter_code
_entity_poly.pdbx_strand_id
1 'polypeptide(L)'
;MSKKHTTNPSEWSLDQLLEAWKEQMKNIVADLESLLPVRRLQLQVESHPEALQIFRNWESAAPSEKVQFWKELIEITRKESLNPLPACVQCGECCRGGSPSLYLEDLELLRSEKIPMDRLVTLRRGEPVRDPRRGKAHFLIDERIKIKEKPGSNECVFFDPVSCLCGIYENRPLQCRAQACWDPSYFNELSEQPYLTRRDVLGDVELLMDLLQEHDRKCSFERLHALFQRLSRGEEVAAEIIDLVSYESHFRNFVASQLNIPEGVLDFVFGRSLESLLPLFGCRLRIENNVKYLEVLNEGGE
;
A
#
# COMPACT_ATOMS: atom_id res chain seq x y z
N MET A 1 -8.56 -19.88 19.20
CA MET A 1 -9.39 -19.99 20.42
C MET A 1 -8.82 -19.04 21.46
N SER A 2 -9.34 -17.80 21.52
CA SER A 2 -8.83 -16.78 22.44
C SER A 2 -9.35 -17.07 23.86
N LYS A 3 -8.44 -17.30 24.81
CA LYS A 3 -8.79 -17.41 26.22
C LYS A 3 -9.33 -16.05 26.65
N LYS A 4 -10.65 -15.95 26.85
CA LYS A 4 -11.23 -14.83 27.62
C LYS A 4 -10.45 -14.77 28.93
N HIS A 5 -9.74 -13.68 29.18
CA HIS A 5 -9.11 -13.43 30.47
C HIS A 5 -10.23 -13.25 31.50
N THR A 6 -10.65 -14.36 32.10
CA THR A 6 -11.63 -14.42 33.20
C THR A 6 -10.97 -14.19 34.56
N THR A 7 -9.71 -13.74 34.59
CA THR A 7 -8.94 -13.47 35.81
C THR A 7 -8.96 -11.98 36.14
N ASN A 8 -8.94 -11.65 37.42
CA ASN A 8 -8.99 -10.27 37.92
C ASN A 8 -7.68 -9.51 37.58
N PRO A 9 -7.73 -8.24 37.12
CA PRO A 9 -6.54 -7.42 36.89
C PRO A 9 -5.52 -7.40 38.04
N SER A 10 -5.98 -7.63 39.27
CA SER A 10 -5.15 -7.71 40.48
C SER A 10 -4.04 -8.78 40.41
N GLU A 11 -4.22 -9.81 39.57
CA GLU A 11 -3.31 -10.96 39.46
C GLU A 11 -2.52 -10.98 38.15
N TRP A 12 -2.74 -10.00 37.26
CA TRP A 12 -2.11 -10.02 35.94
C TRP A 12 -0.63 -9.64 36.00
N SER A 13 0.19 -10.32 35.19
CA SER A 13 1.49 -9.82 34.76
C SER A 13 1.34 -8.63 33.79
N LEU A 14 2.43 -7.94 33.48
CA LEU A 14 2.44 -6.87 32.48
C LEU A 14 2.02 -7.40 31.10
N ASP A 15 2.50 -8.58 30.70
CA ASP A 15 2.11 -9.19 29.42
C ASP A 15 0.59 -9.44 29.35
N GLN A 16 0.01 -9.93 30.45
CA GLN A 16 -1.44 -10.16 30.54
C GLN A 16 -2.23 -8.85 30.51
N LEU A 17 -1.71 -7.78 31.14
CA LEU A 17 -2.27 -6.44 31.02
C LEU A 17 -2.27 -5.98 29.56
N LEU A 18 -1.13 -6.06 28.86
CA LEU A 18 -0.98 -5.56 27.50
C LEU A 18 -1.90 -6.30 26.51
N GLU A 19 -2.03 -7.63 26.65
CA GLU A 19 -2.97 -8.41 25.84
C GLU A 19 -4.44 -8.06 26.15
N ALA A 20 -4.81 -7.96 27.43
CA ALA A 20 -6.15 -7.54 27.81
C ALA A 20 -6.48 -6.11 27.34
N TRP A 21 -5.51 -5.20 27.44
CA TRP A 21 -5.63 -3.82 27.00
C TRP A 21 -5.82 -3.73 25.48
N LYS A 22 -5.09 -4.53 24.71
CA LYS A 22 -5.24 -4.62 23.25
C LYS A 22 -6.64 -5.05 22.84
N GLU A 23 -7.22 -6.04 23.53
CA GLU A 23 -8.61 -6.44 23.28
C GLU A 23 -9.60 -5.34 23.67
N GLN A 24 -9.37 -4.62 24.78
CA GLN A 24 -10.22 -3.49 25.15
C GLN A 24 -10.11 -2.31 24.18
N MET A 25 -8.93 -2.02 23.64
CA MET A 25 -8.77 -0.99 22.61
C MET A 25 -9.63 -1.28 21.38
N LYS A 26 -9.72 -2.54 20.94
CA LYS A 26 -10.60 -2.93 19.83
C LYS A 26 -12.07 -2.64 20.16
N ASN A 27 -12.51 -2.96 21.38
CA ASN A 27 -13.87 -2.69 21.82
C ASN A 27 -14.13 -1.17 21.87
N ILE A 28 -13.21 -0.39 22.43
CA ILE A 28 -13.32 1.07 22.52
C ILE A 28 -13.40 1.71 21.13
N VAL A 29 -12.55 1.28 20.19
CA VAL A 29 -12.58 1.78 18.80
C VAL A 29 -13.92 1.46 18.13
N ALA A 30 -14.43 0.24 18.32
CA ALA A 30 -15.74 -0.15 17.78
C ALA A 30 -16.91 0.60 18.43
N ASP A 31 -16.94 0.67 19.76
CA ASP A 31 -18.01 1.33 20.55
C ASP A 31 -18.13 2.82 20.25
N LEU A 32 -17.00 3.48 19.98
CA LEU A 32 -16.94 4.91 19.68
C LEU A 32 -16.98 5.21 18.19
N GLU A 33 -17.12 4.20 17.33
CA GLU A 33 -17.03 4.31 15.87
C GLU A 33 -15.77 5.10 15.42
N SER A 34 -14.66 4.91 16.15
CA SER A 34 -13.43 5.64 15.91
C SER A 34 -12.79 5.20 14.59
N LEU A 35 -12.31 6.17 13.81
CA LEU A 35 -11.58 5.92 12.56
C LEU A 35 -10.11 5.54 12.81
N LEU A 36 -9.64 5.59 14.06
CA LEU A 36 -8.25 5.31 14.38
C LEU A 36 -7.95 3.81 14.29
N PRO A 37 -6.88 3.41 13.59
CA PRO A 37 -6.34 2.07 13.71
C PRO A 37 -5.95 1.77 15.17
N VAL A 38 -6.23 0.55 15.64
CA VAL A 38 -5.92 0.15 17.03
C VAL A 38 -4.45 0.35 17.37
N ARG A 39 -3.53 0.03 16.44
CA ARG A 39 -2.09 0.23 16.65
C ARG A 39 -1.71 1.70 16.79
N ARG A 40 -2.41 2.60 16.09
CA ARG A 40 -2.23 4.05 16.24
C ARG A 40 -2.65 4.50 17.63
N LEU A 41 -3.84 4.10 18.07
CA LEU A 41 -4.36 4.44 19.41
C LEU A 41 -3.41 3.95 20.50
N GLN A 42 -2.91 2.72 20.36
CA GLN A 42 -1.91 2.15 21.27
C GLN A 42 -0.69 3.05 21.41
N LEU A 43 -0.04 3.44 20.29
CA LEU A 43 1.15 4.29 20.34
C LEU A 43 0.87 5.67 20.94
N GLN A 44 -0.31 6.24 20.68
CA GLN A 44 -0.72 7.50 21.28
C GLN A 44 -0.84 7.37 22.80
N VAL A 45 -1.51 6.33 23.30
CA VAL A 45 -1.63 6.08 24.74
C VAL A 45 -0.28 5.73 25.38
N GLU A 46 0.58 4.96 24.70
CA GLU A 46 1.94 4.65 25.17
C GLU A 46 2.82 5.91 25.31
N SER A 47 2.48 7.01 24.63
CA SER A 47 3.13 8.30 24.81
C SER A 47 2.50 9.17 25.93
N HIS A 48 1.36 8.77 26.49
CA HIS A 48 0.65 9.51 27.53
C HIS A 48 1.40 9.38 28.88
N PRO A 49 1.73 10.49 29.58
CA PRO A 49 2.53 10.46 30.80
C PRO A 49 1.97 9.54 31.91
N GLU A 50 0.65 9.55 32.10
CA GLU A 50 0.00 8.73 33.12
C GLU A 50 -0.01 7.24 32.74
N ALA A 51 -0.18 6.91 31.45
CA ALA A 51 -0.11 5.52 30.99
C ALA A 51 1.31 4.95 31.14
N LEU A 52 2.33 5.76 30.85
CA LEU A 52 3.74 5.40 31.08
C LEU A 52 4.01 5.09 32.57
N GLN A 53 3.41 5.84 33.49
CA GLN A 53 3.54 5.56 34.92
C GLN A 53 2.87 4.24 35.29
N ILE A 54 1.67 3.97 34.76
CA ILE A 54 0.97 2.70 34.95
C ILE A 54 1.85 1.52 34.50
N PHE A 55 2.40 1.57 33.27
CA PHE A 55 3.22 0.48 32.75
C PHE A 55 4.50 0.25 33.55
N ARG A 56 5.17 1.34 33.98
CA ARG A 56 6.40 1.25 34.78
C ARG A 56 6.16 0.64 36.16
N ASN A 57 5.03 0.97 36.78
CA ASN A 57 4.75 0.59 38.16
C ASN A 57 3.97 -0.71 38.28
N TRP A 58 3.47 -1.27 37.16
CA TRP A 58 2.55 -2.41 37.15
C TRP A 58 3.05 -3.60 37.97
N GLU A 59 4.26 -4.09 37.71
CA GLU A 59 4.77 -5.31 38.36
C GLU A 59 5.01 -5.14 39.86
N SER A 60 5.34 -3.92 40.30
CA SER A 60 5.57 -3.60 41.71
C SER A 60 4.30 -3.20 42.47
N ALA A 61 3.20 -2.94 41.76
CA ALA A 61 1.97 -2.43 42.34
C ALA A 61 1.24 -3.49 43.18
N ALA A 62 0.63 -3.05 44.28
CA ALA A 62 -0.23 -3.91 45.08
C ALA A 62 -1.46 -4.36 44.27
N PRO A 63 -2.08 -5.51 44.61
CA PRO A 63 -3.24 -6.04 43.89
C PRO A 63 -4.40 -5.03 43.73
N SER A 64 -4.65 -4.17 44.72
CA SER A 64 -5.67 -3.12 44.66
C SER A 64 -5.29 -1.97 43.72
N GLU A 65 -4.01 -1.62 43.65
CA GLU A 65 -3.49 -0.58 42.76
C GLU A 65 -3.55 -1.05 41.29
N LYS A 66 -3.26 -2.32 41.00
CA LYS A 66 -3.42 -2.90 39.65
C LYS A 66 -4.84 -2.75 39.11
N VAL A 67 -5.85 -2.98 39.95
CA VAL A 67 -7.26 -2.78 39.56
C VAL A 67 -7.56 -1.31 39.26
N GLN A 68 -6.97 -0.39 40.03
CA GLN A 68 -7.15 1.04 39.81
C GLN A 68 -6.42 1.52 38.54
N PHE A 69 -5.17 1.14 38.36
CA PHE A 69 -4.39 1.39 37.14
C PHE A 69 -5.07 0.85 35.89
N TRP A 70 -5.71 -0.31 35.97
CA TRP A 70 -6.50 -0.83 34.85
C TRP A 70 -7.64 0.11 34.47
N LYS A 71 -8.41 0.62 35.44
CA LYS A 71 -9.51 1.56 35.17
C LYS A 71 -8.99 2.85 34.56
N GLU A 72 -7.91 3.41 35.11
CA GLU A 72 -7.26 4.62 34.61
C GLU A 72 -6.74 4.44 33.19
N LEU A 73 -6.08 3.32 32.89
CA LEU A 73 -5.60 3.02 31.54
C LEU A 73 -6.76 2.95 30.52
N ILE A 74 -7.89 2.34 30.90
CA ILE A 74 -9.09 2.29 30.03
C ILE A 74 -9.69 3.68 29.83
N GLU A 75 -9.74 4.52 30.86
CA GLU A 75 -10.22 5.90 30.76
C GLU A 75 -9.32 6.75 29.86
N ILE A 76 -8.00 6.70 30.06
CA ILE A 76 -7.01 7.33 29.18
C ILE A 76 -7.23 6.87 27.74
N THR A 77 -7.36 5.55 27.52
CA THR A 77 -7.57 4.99 26.17
C THR A 77 -8.84 5.52 25.50
N ARG A 78 -9.95 5.60 26.24
CA ARG A 78 -11.20 6.19 25.71
C ARG A 78 -11.02 7.66 25.36
N LYS A 79 -10.35 8.43 26.23
CA LYS A 79 -10.08 9.85 26.01
C LYS A 79 -9.20 10.08 24.78
N GLU A 80 -8.10 9.33 24.64
CA GLU A 80 -7.19 9.42 23.50
C GLU A 80 -7.86 8.98 22.18
N SER A 81 -8.79 8.03 22.23
CA SER A 81 -9.60 7.63 21.06
C SER A 81 -10.47 8.76 20.52
N LEU A 82 -10.99 9.62 21.42
CA LEU A 82 -11.81 10.79 21.07
C LEU A 82 -10.99 12.05 20.76
N ASN A 83 -9.70 12.07 21.14
CA ASN A 83 -8.81 13.21 20.95
C ASN A 83 -7.56 12.77 20.17
N PRO A 84 -7.72 12.37 18.90
CA PRO A 84 -6.59 11.92 18.12
C PRO A 84 -5.59 13.05 17.88
N LEU A 85 -4.30 12.75 18.00
CA LEU A 85 -3.25 13.70 17.60
C LEU A 85 -3.41 14.05 16.11
N PRO A 86 -3.35 15.33 15.69
CA PRO A 86 -3.54 15.72 14.30
C PRO A 86 -2.27 15.52 13.45
N ALA A 87 -1.58 14.39 13.66
CA ALA A 87 -0.34 14.04 12.99
C ALA A 87 -0.18 12.52 12.84
N CYS A 88 0.71 12.11 11.93
CA CYS A 88 1.13 10.72 11.80
C CYS A 88 2.04 10.34 12.98
N VAL A 89 1.60 9.40 13.82
CA VAL A 89 2.37 8.84 14.95
C VAL A 89 3.28 7.66 14.54
N GLN A 90 3.51 7.48 13.23
CA GLN A 90 4.37 6.43 12.67
C GLN A 90 3.99 5.00 13.09
N CYS A 91 2.69 4.73 13.22
CA CYS A 91 2.17 3.39 13.55
C CYS A 91 2.40 2.32 12.46
N GLY A 92 2.73 2.73 11.24
CA GLY A 92 2.97 1.84 10.10
C GLY A 92 1.72 1.25 9.44
N GLU A 93 0.52 1.41 10.00
CA GLU A 93 -0.73 0.82 9.49
C GLU A 93 -1.00 1.18 8.02
N CYS A 94 -0.98 2.48 7.68
CA CYS A 94 -1.17 2.90 6.29
C CYS A 94 -0.02 2.46 5.37
N CYS A 95 1.22 2.47 5.87
CA CYS A 95 2.40 2.03 5.11
C CYS A 95 2.37 0.54 4.78
N ARG A 96 1.67 -0.28 5.58
CA ARG A 96 1.44 -1.71 5.32
C ARG A 96 0.26 -1.97 4.39
N GLY A 97 -0.73 -1.08 4.41
CA GLY A 97 -1.93 -1.20 3.58
C GLY A 97 -1.73 -0.86 2.11
N GLY A 98 -0.75 -0.01 1.79
CA GLY A 98 -0.42 0.37 0.42
C GLY A 98 0.52 1.57 0.35
N SER A 99 1.24 1.70 -0.76
CA SER A 99 2.05 2.89 -1.05
C SER A 99 1.21 4.03 -1.67
N PRO A 100 1.66 5.30 -1.56
CA PRO A 100 0.95 6.44 -2.13
C PRO A 100 1.08 6.55 -3.65
N SER A 101 0.01 6.96 -4.31
CA SER A 101 0.03 7.64 -5.62
C SER A 101 0.55 9.07 -5.46
N LEU A 102 1.25 9.54 -6.49
CA LEU A 102 1.84 10.86 -6.54
C LEU A 102 0.90 11.84 -7.23
N TYR A 103 0.88 13.06 -6.71
CA TYR A 103 0.13 14.19 -7.24
C TYR A 103 1.07 15.18 -7.89
N LEU A 104 0.55 16.10 -8.71
CA LEU A 104 1.38 17.08 -9.42
C LEU A 104 2.28 17.89 -8.46
N GLU A 105 1.81 18.15 -7.23
CA GLU A 105 2.59 18.79 -6.17
C GLU A 105 3.86 18.00 -5.77
N ASP A 106 3.85 16.68 -5.96
CA ASP A 106 4.98 15.80 -5.66
C ASP A 106 6.07 15.82 -6.75
N LEU A 107 5.88 16.55 -7.86
CA LEU A 107 6.87 16.65 -8.94
C LEU A 107 8.25 17.10 -8.44
N GLU A 108 8.29 18.01 -7.46
CA GLU A 108 9.55 18.50 -6.91
C GLU A 108 10.31 17.43 -6.11
N LEU A 109 9.60 16.45 -5.53
CA LEU A 109 10.23 15.32 -4.82
C LEU A 109 11.03 14.44 -5.79
N LEU A 110 10.64 14.40 -7.07
CA LEU A 110 11.35 13.68 -8.12
C LEU A 110 12.51 14.52 -8.66
N ARG A 111 12.27 15.80 -8.96
CA ARG A 111 13.30 16.72 -9.48
C ARG A 111 14.48 16.91 -8.52
N SER A 112 14.20 16.91 -7.22
CA SER A 112 15.21 17.01 -6.15
C SER A 112 15.72 15.66 -5.66
N GLU A 113 15.40 14.57 -6.37
CA GLU A 113 15.84 13.19 -6.11
C GLU A 113 15.50 12.66 -4.69
N LYS A 114 14.52 13.27 -4.01
CA LYS A 114 14.02 12.78 -2.71
C LYS A 114 13.25 11.47 -2.84
N ILE A 115 12.63 11.26 -3.99
CA ILE A 115 12.03 10.00 -4.39
C ILE A 115 12.68 9.55 -5.71
N PRO A 116 13.60 8.57 -5.65
CA PRO A 116 14.23 8.03 -6.84
C PRO A 116 13.22 7.37 -7.78
N MET A 117 13.42 7.54 -9.09
CA MET A 117 12.52 6.97 -10.10
C MET A 117 12.47 5.44 -10.10
N ASP A 118 13.53 4.77 -9.64
CA ASP A 118 13.55 3.30 -9.50
C ASP A 118 12.62 2.76 -8.39
N ARG A 119 12.12 3.66 -7.53
CA ARG A 119 11.09 3.40 -6.52
C ARG A 119 9.69 3.74 -7.00
N LEU A 120 9.50 4.07 -8.27
CA LEU A 120 8.21 4.42 -8.84
C LEU A 120 7.70 3.36 -9.81
N VAL A 121 6.38 3.26 -9.90
CA VAL A 121 5.67 2.47 -10.90
C VAL A 121 4.54 3.30 -11.48
N THR A 122 4.36 3.22 -12.79
CA THR A 122 3.18 3.77 -13.46
C THR A 122 2.09 2.72 -13.51
N LEU A 123 0.95 3.03 -12.93
CA LEU A 123 -0.30 2.31 -13.14
C LEU A 123 -0.98 2.94 -14.35
N ARG A 124 -1.12 2.18 -15.43
CA ARG A 124 -1.70 2.70 -16.66
C ARG A 124 -3.22 2.68 -16.60
N ARG A 125 -3.82 3.48 -17.47
CA ARG A 125 -5.26 3.49 -17.70
C ARG A 125 -5.79 2.05 -17.88
N GLY A 126 -6.96 1.80 -17.33
CA GLY A 126 -7.63 0.51 -17.41
C GLY A 126 -7.13 -0.51 -16.40
N GLU A 127 -5.98 -0.32 -15.75
CA GLU A 127 -5.50 -1.29 -14.76
C GLU A 127 -6.41 -1.31 -13.51
N PRO A 128 -6.64 -2.49 -12.89
CA PRO A 128 -7.42 -2.60 -11.68
C PRO A 128 -6.62 -2.12 -10.49
N VAL A 129 -7.25 -1.29 -9.66
CA VAL A 129 -6.73 -0.82 -8.39
C VAL A 129 -7.73 -1.13 -7.28
N ARG A 130 -7.22 -1.50 -6.11
CA ARG A 130 -8.04 -1.73 -4.94
C ARG A 130 -7.98 -0.50 -4.06
N ASP A 131 -9.15 0.01 -3.67
CA ASP A 131 -9.23 0.96 -2.58
C ASP A 131 -9.09 0.20 -1.26
N PRO A 132 -8.03 0.44 -0.45
CA PRO A 132 -7.83 -0.28 0.81
C PRO A 132 -8.97 -0.08 1.82
N ARG A 133 -9.75 1.01 1.70
CA ARG A 133 -10.89 1.31 2.60
C ARG A 133 -12.20 0.71 2.09
N ARG A 134 -12.44 0.75 0.78
CA ARG A 134 -13.71 0.26 0.17
C ARG A 134 -13.68 -1.21 -0.21
N GLY A 135 -12.50 -1.82 -0.28
CA GLY A 135 -12.30 -3.26 -0.51
C GLY A 135 -12.61 -3.76 -1.93
N LYS A 136 -13.34 -2.99 -2.74
CA LYS A 136 -13.68 -3.30 -4.14
C LYS A 136 -12.60 -2.81 -5.10
N ALA A 137 -12.27 -3.64 -6.08
CA ALA A 137 -11.45 -3.24 -7.21
C ALA A 137 -12.25 -2.30 -8.14
N HIS A 138 -11.58 -1.29 -8.67
CA HIS A 138 -12.08 -0.47 -9.76
C HIS A 138 -10.99 -0.28 -10.81
N PHE A 139 -11.38 0.04 -12.03
CA PHE A 139 -10.43 0.28 -13.12
C PHE A 139 -10.08 1.76 -13.20
N LEU A 140 -8.80 2.04 -13.44
CA LEU A 140 -8.31 3.40 -13.62
C LEU A 140 -8.85 4.03 -14.90
N ILE A 141 -9.29 5.28 -14.83
CA ILE A 141 -9.71 6.07 -16.00
C ILE A 141 -8.54 6.81 -16.66
N ASP A 142 -7.46 7.00 -15.91
CA ASP A 142 -6.25 7.75 -16.21
C ASP A 142 -5.01 7.01 -15.66
N GLU A 143 -3.82 7.43 -16.07
CA GLU A 143 -2.60 6.89 -15.48
C GLU A 143 -2.35 7.48 -14.08
N ARG A 144 -1.63 6.74 -13.24
CA ARG A 144 -1.17 7.20 -11.93
C ARG A 144 0.26 6.75 -11.70
N ILE A 145 1.13 7.68 -11.32
CA ILE A 145 2.45 7.32 -10.79
C ILE A 145 2.28 6.98 -9.30
N LYS A 146 2.88 5.88 -8.85
CA LYS A 146 2.80 5.40 -7.47
C LYS A 146 4.18 5.01 -6.98
N ILE A 147 4.44 5.16 -5.68
CA ILE A 147 5.61 4.54 -5.05
C ILE A 147 5.47 3.01 -5.13
N LYS A 148 6.55 2.27 -5.37
CA LYS A 148 6.53 0.80 -5.38
C LYS A 148 6.23 0.22 -4.00
N GLU A 149 5.66 -0.97 -4.02
CA GLU A 149 5.50 -1.81 -2.84
C GLU A 149 6.61 -2.87 -2.82
N LYS A 150 6.85 -3.46 -1.65
CA LYS A 150 7.80 -4.55 -1.51
C LYS A 150 7.31 -5.79 -2.26
N PRO A 151 8.21 -6.58 -2.88
CA PRO A 151 7.82 -7.81 -3.55
C PRO A 151 6.96 -8.72 -2.66
N GLY A 152 5.84 -9.21 -3.19
CA GLY A 152 4.92 -10.10 -2.48
C GLY A 152 4.10 -9.45 -1.36
N SER A 153 4.08 -8.12 -1.27
CA SER A 153 3.38 -7.38 -0.21
C SER A 153 2.79 -6.07 -0.74
N ASN A 154 1.86 -5.48 0.01
CA ASN A 154 1.37 -4.11 -0.21
C ASN A 154 2.18 -3.08 0.60
N GLU A 155 3.21 -3.53 1.35
CA GLU A 155 4.05 -2.62 2.12
C GLU A 155 4.81 -1.64 1.23
N CYS A 156 4.74 -0.36 1.54
CA CYS A 156 5.53 0.67 0.87
C CYS A 156 7.04 0.34 0.93
N VAL A 157 7.75 0.54 -0.18
CA VAL A 157 9.19 0.23 -0.26
C VAL A 157 10.06 1.05 0.71
N PHE A 158 9.58 2.23 1.14
CA PHE A 158 10.28 3.10 2.09
C PHE A 158 9.96 2.78 3.56
N PHE A 159 9.09 1.82 3.84
CA PHE A 159 8.69 1.49 5.20
C PHE A 159 9.56 0.37 5.78
N ASP A 160 10.17 0.61 6.93
CA ASP A 160 10.88 -0.42 7.69
C ASP A 160 9.90 -1.12 8.64
N PRO A 161 9.63 -2.43 8.46
CA PRO A 161 8.64 -3.13 9.27
C PRO A 161 9.14 -3.42 10.68
N VAL A 162 10.44 -3.36 10.94
CA VAL A 162 11.06 -3.61 12.25
C VAL A 162 10.93 -2.38 13.13
N SER A 163 11.40 -1.23 12.66
CA SER A 163 11.30 0.03 13.42
C SER A 163 9.95 0.73 13.28
N CYS A 164 9.11 0.32 12.34
CA CYS A 164 7.89 1.02 11.92
C CYS A 164 8.12 2.45 11.38
N LEU A 165 9.37 2.78 11.00
CA LEU A 165 9.72 4.11 10.50
C LEU A 165 9.56 4.19 8.97
N CYS A 166 9.28 5.41 8.48
CA CYS A 166 9.28 5.74 7.07
C CYS A 166 10.62 6.38 6.70
N GLY A 167 11.34 5.79 5.75
CA GLY A 167 12.65 6.29 5.31
C GLY A 167 12.62 7.64 4.60
N ILE A 168 11.43 8.12 4.20
CA ILE A 168 11.23 9.42 3.57
C ILE A 168 10.23 10.29 4.34
N TYR A 169 10.13 10.15 5.66
CA TYR A 169 9.07 10.82 6.44
C TYR A 169 9.01 12.35 6.21
N GLU A 170 10.16 13.02 6.18
CA GLU A 170 10.25 14.47 5.89
C GLU A 170 9.91 14.82 4.43
N ASN A 171 10.09 13.87 3.50
CA ASN A 171 9.86 14.04 2.07
C ASN A 171 8.65 13.22 1.59
N ARG A 172 7.70 12.96 2.48
CA ARG A 172 6.55 12.10 2.20
C ARG A 172 5.63 12.75 1.16
N PRO A 173 5.07 12.00 0.18
CA PRO A 173 4.16 12.53 -0.82
C PRO A 173 2.88 13.15 -0.25
N LEU A 174 2.18 13.93 -1.08
CA LEU A 174 0.92 14.60 -0.72
C LEU A 174 -0.12 13.62 -0.17
N GLN A 175 -0.30 12.46 -0.81
CA GLN A 175 -1.22 11.45 -0.30
C GLN A 175 -0.86 10.96 1.10
N CYS A 176 0.43 10.77 1.41
CA CYS A 176 0.86 10.40 2.77
C CYS A 176 0.58 11.51 3.78
N ARG A 177 0.75 12.79 3.41
CA ARG A 177 0.40 13.94 4.27
C ARG A 177 -1.12 14.00 4.52
N ALA A 178 -1.91 13.70 3.49
CA ALA A 178 -3.37 13.69 3.53
C ALA A 178 -3.98 12.40 4.10
N GLN A 179 -3.18 11.37 4.39
CA GLN A 179 -3.64 10.11 5.01
C GLN A 179 -3.91 10.29 6.51
N ALA A 180 -4.79 11.22 6.84
CA ALA A 180 -5.23 11.56 8.18
C ALA A 180 -6.25 10.52 8.68
N CYS A 181 -5.76 9.45 9.31
CA CYS A 181 -6.62 8.48 10.00
C CYS A 181 -7.40 9.08 11.19
N TRP A 182 -7.10 10.33 11.55
CA TRP A 182 -7.82 11.12 12.54
C TRP A 182 -8.89 12.04 11.94
N ASP A 183 -8.87 12.27 10.63
CA ASP A 183 -9.81 13.17 9.96
C ASP A 183 -9.96 12.80 8.47
N PRO A 184 -11.11 12.27 8.05
CA PRO A 184 -11.32 11.84 6.67
C PRO A 184 -11.45 13.02 5.68
N SER A 185 -11.64 14.26 6.14
CA SER A 185 -11.84 15.43 5.27
C SER A 185 -10.65 15.69 4.34
N TYR A 186 -9.42 15.52 4.82
CA TYR A 186 -8.19 15.67 4.04
C TYR A 186 -8.14 14.78 2.79
N PHE A 187 -8.76 13.61 2.85
CA PHE A 187 -8.82 12.71 1.69
C PHE A 187 -9.79 13.22 0.62
N ASN A 188 -10.86 13.90 1.02
CA ASN A 188 -11.81 14.48 0.08
C ASN A 188 -11.16 15.62 -0.70
N GLU A 189 -10.41 16.50 -0.02
CA GLU A 189 -9.64 17.57 -0.67
C GLU A 189 -8.58 17.01 -1.62
N LEU A 190 -7.92 15.92 -1.23
CA LEU A 190 -6.95 15.24 -2.07
C LEU A 190 -7.58 14.72 -3.38
N SER A 191 -8.83 14.27 -3.34
CA SER A 191 -9.50 13.69 -4.52
C SER A 191 -9.74 14.70 -5.66
N GLU A 192 -9.65 16.00 -5.36
CA GLU A 192 -9.77 17.09 -6.34
C GLU A 192 -8.41 17.49 -6.93
N GLN A 193 -7.30 16.99 -6.39
CA GLN A 193 -5.96 17.34 -6.84
C GLN A 193 -5.55 16.55 -8.08
N PRO A 194 -4.82 17.16 -9.02
CA PRO A 194 -4.34 16.45 -10.20
C PRO A 194 -3.24 15.44 -9.84
N TYR A 195 -3.35 14.23 -10.39
CA TYR A 195 -2.28 13.23 -10.29
C TYR A 195 -1.05 13.66 -11.08
N LEU A 196 0.12 13.21 -10.63
CA LEU A 196 1.35 13.31 -11.41
C LEU A 196 1.31 12.33 -12.57
N THR A 197 1.63 12.81 -13.77
CA THR A 197 1.68 12.01 -15.00
C THR A 197 3.11 11.80 -15.48
N ARG A 198 3.33 10.82 -16.36
CA ARG A 198 4.64 10.64 -17.00
C ARG A 198 5.02 11.85 -17.83
N ARG A 199 4.05 12.56 -18.43
CA ARG A 199 4.31 13.78 -19.20
C ARG A 199 4.89 14.90 -18.34
N ASP A 200 4.46 15.03 -17.09
CA ASP A 200 5.00 16.06 -16.17
C ASP A 200 6.49 15.84 -15.85
N VAL A 201 6.95 14.58 -15.92
CA VAL A 201 8.30 14.16 -15.54
C VAL A 201 9.22 13.96 -16.76
N LEU A 202 8.68 13.41 -17.85
CA LEU A 202 9.43 12.95 -19.04
C LEU A 202 9.14 13.80 -20.30
N GLY A 203 8.27 14.80 -20.19
CA GLY A 203 7.74 15.56 -21.32
C GLY A 203 8.78 16.34 -22.13
N ASP A 204 9.98 16.56 -21.60
CA ASP A 204 11.06 17.24 -22.31
C ASP A 204 11.69 16.37 -23.43
N VAL A 205 11.39 15.07 -23.46
CA VAL A 205 11.89 14.13 -24.48
C VAL A 205 10.73 13.66 -25.37
N GLU A 206 10.39 14.45 -26.40
CA GLU A 206 9.23 14.19 -27.27
C GLU A 206 9.26 12.79 -27.90
N LEU A 207 10.43 12.33 -28.37
CA LEU A 207 10.59 10.97 -28.91
C LEU A 207 10.19 9.89 -27.90
N LEU A 208 10.51 10.06 -26.62
CA LEU A 208 10.11 9.12 -25.58
C LEU A 208 8.59 9.16 -25.39
N MET A 209 7.98 10.34 -25.40
CA MET A 209 6.54 10.49 -25.29
C MET A 209 5.78 9.80 -26.45
N ASP A 210 6.26 9.94 -27.69
CA ASP A 210 5.71 9.24 -28.86
C ASP A 210 5.80 7.72 -28.71
N LEU A 211 6.95 7.23 -28.24
CA LEU A 211 7.16 5.79 -28.00
C LEU A 211 6.25 5.26 -26.89
N LEU A 212 6.04 6.04 -25.82
CA LEU A 212 5.12 5.69 -24.73
C LEU A 212 3.67 5.68 -25.19
N GLN A 213 3.26 6.62 -26.03
CA GLN A 213 1.91 6.62 -26.60
C GLN A 213 1.67 5.39 -27.48
N GLU A 214 2.64 5.02 -28.32
CA GLU A 214 2.54 3.80 -29.13
C GLU A 214 2.57 2.52 -28.28
N HIS A 215 3.35 2.50 -27.20
CA HIS A 215 3.34 1.42 -26.22
C HIS A 215 1.97 1.28 -25.57
N ASP A 216 1.40 2.35 -25.04
CA ASP A 216 0.09 2.33 -24.39
C ASP A 216 -1.01 1.88 -25.36
N ARG A 217 -0.96 2.33 -26.62
CA ARG A 217 -1.94 1.95 -27.64
C ARG A 217 -1.87 0.46 -27.99
N LYS A 218 -0.66 -0.10 -28.14
CA LYS A 218 -0.48 -1.50 -28.57
C LYS A 218 -0.57 -2.49 -27.42
N CYS A 219 -0.15 -2.08 -26.23
CA CYS A 219 0.08 -2.90 -25.05
C CYS A 219 -0.79 -2.48 -23.86
N SER A 220 -2.01 -1.99 -24.12
CA SER A 220 -2.94 -1.57 -23.09
C SER A 220 -3.44 -2.72 -22.22
N PHE A 221 -3.78 -2.42 -20.98
CA PHE A 221 -4.44 -3.40 -20.10
C PHE A 221 -5.80 -3.82 -20.67
N GLU A 222 -6.57 -2.89 -21.25
CA GLU A 222 -7.88 -3.19 -21.82
C GLU A 222 -7.80 -4.22 -22.95
N ARG A 223 -6.74 -4.16 -23.77
CA ARG A 223 -6.51 -5.16 -24.82
C ARG A 223 -6.22 -6.53 -24.22
N LEU A 224 -5.35 -6.59 -23.21
CA LEU A 224 -5.06 -7.84 -22.49
C LEU A 224 -6.34 -8.41 -21.85
N HIS A 225 -7.10 -7.57 -21.15
CA HIS A 225 -8.35 -7.92 -20.50
C HIS A 225 -9.40 -8.44 -21.50
N ALA A 226 -9.54 -7.80 -22.66
CA ALA A 226 -10.46 -8.23 -23.71
C ALA A 226 -10.07 -9.61 -24.31
N LEU A 227 -8.78 -9.92 -24.41
CA LEU A 227 -8.32 -11.25 -24.81
C LEU A 227 -8.69 -12.29 -23.75
N PHE A 228 -8.48 -12.01 -22.46
CA PHE A 228 -8.87 -12.93 -21.39
C PHE A 228 -10.38 -13.16 -21.30
N GLN A 229 -11.20 -12.14 -21.57
CA GLN A 229 -12.66 -12.32 -21.69
C GLN A 229 -13.08 -13.27 -22.82
N ARG A 230 -12.22 -13.45 -23.84
CA ARG A 230 -12.43 -14.35 -24.96
C ARG A 230 -11.73 -15.70 -24.78
N LEU A 231 -10.93 -15.91 -23.73
CA LEU A 231 -10.07 -17.09 -23.59
C LEU A 231 -10.85 -18.41 -23.54
N SER A 232 -12.10 -18.39 -23.04
CA SER A 232 -13.01 -19.55 -23.09
C SER A 232 -13.35 -20.04 -24.51
N ARG A 233 -12.93 -19.31 -25.56
CA ARG A 233 -13.15 -19.63 -26.97
C ARG A 233 -12.04 -20.50 -27.60
N GLY A 234 -11.00 -20.88 -26.86
CA GLY A 234 -10.02 -21.89 -27.28
C GLY A 234 -8.57 -21.42 -27.42
N GLU A 235 -7.71 -22.33 -27.89
CA GLU A 235 -6.24 -22.19 -27.91
C GLU A 235 -5.72 -21.02 -28.76
N GLU A 236 -6.44 -20.60 -29.81
CA GLU A 236 -6.06 -19.45 -30.65
C GLU A 236 -5.94 -18.15 -29.83
N VAL A 237 -6.81 -17.95 -28.84
CA VAL A 237 -6.77 -16.76 -27.98
C VAL A 237 -5.58 -16.81 -27.02
N ALA A 238 -5.17 -18.01 -26.58
CA ALA A 238 -3.97 -18.15 -25.76
C ALA A 238 -2.71 -17.75 -26.53
N ALA A 239 -2.63 -18.10 -27.82
CA ALA A 239 -1.56 -17.62 -28.70
C ALA A 239 -1.58 -16.10 -28.85
N GLU A 240 -2.74 -15.47 -29.06
CA GLU A 240 -2.87 -14.00 -29.11
C GLU A 240 -2.35 -13.32 -27.82
N ILE A 241 -2.61 -13.91 -26.65
CA ILE A 241 -2.11 -13.40 -25.36
C ILE A 241 -0.58 -13.52 -25.28
N ILE A 242 -0.03 -14.68 -25.64
CA ILE A 242 1.43 -14.92 -25.64
C ILE A 242 2.13 -13.96 -26.60
N ASP A 243 1.56 -13.72 -27.77
CA ASP A 243 2.08 -12.78 -28.76
C ASP A 243 2.04 -11.34 -28.24
N LEU A 244 0.95 -10.92 -27.61
CA LEU A 244 0.83 -9.59 -27.02
C LEU A 244 1.87 -9.37 -25.90
N VAL A 245 1.97 -10.31 -24.97
CA VAL A 245 2.95 -10.25 -23.86
C VAL A 245 4.37 -10.27 -24.39
N SER A 246 4.65 -11.11 -25.39
CA SER A 246 5.97 -11.18 -26.01
C SER A 246 6.31 -9.91 -26.77
N TYR A 247 5.37 -9.34 -27.51
CA TYR A 247 5.56 -8.07 -28.21
C TYR A 247 5.89 -6.96 -27.22
N GLU A 248 5.13 -6.86 -26.13
CA GLU A 248 5.34 -5.85 -25.09
C GLU A 248 6.72 -5.95 -24.46
N SER A 249 7.14 -7.17 -24.10
CA SER A 249 8.47 -7.44 -23.56
C SER A 249 9.59 -7.02 -24.52
N HIS A 250 9.49 -7.39 -25.81
CA HIS A 250 10.46 -6.95 -26.82
C HIS A 250 10.47 -5.44 -27.00
N PHE A 251 9.30 -4.80 -27.05
CA PHE A 251 9.16 -3.36 -27.22
C PHE A 251 9.87 -2.61 -26.09
N ARG A 252 9.54 -2.91 -24.83
CA ARG A 252 10.12 -2.19 -23.68
C ARG A 252 11.63 -2.39 -23.60
N ASN A 253 12.12 -3.60 -23.84
CA ASN A 253 13.56 -3.91 -23.79
C ASN A 253 14.33 -3.25 -24.94
N PHE A 254 13.75 -3.24 -26.13
CA PHE A 254 14.33 -2.56 -27.28
C PHE A 254 14.44 -1.06 -27.03
N VAL A 255 13.34 -0.40 -26.64
CA VAL A 255 13.35 1.05 -26.36
C VAL A 255 14.28 1.39 -25.20
N ALA A 256 14.25 0.61 -24.12
CA ALA A 256 15.16 0.81 -22.98
C ALA A 256 16.64 0.71 -23.40
N SER A 257 16.99 -0.27 -24.24
CA SER A 257 18.34 -0.40 -24.77
C SER A 257 18.72 0.77 -25.67
N GLN A 258 17.84 1.22 -26.57
CA GLN A 258 18.15 2.31 -27.50
C GLN A 258 18.30 3.67 -26.78
N LEU A 259 17.55 3.88 -25.70
CA LEU A 259 17.53 5.13 -24.95
C LEU A 259 18.34 5.08 -23.64
N ASN A 260 19.05 3.97 -23.37
CA ASN A 260 19.81 3.73 -22.15
C ASN A 260 18.97 3.93 -20.86
N ILE A 261 17.72 3.47 -20.86
CA ILE A 261 16.84 3.55 -19.69
C ILE A 261 17.29 2.48 -18.67
N PRO A 262 17.62 2.85 -17.42
CA PRO A 262 18.02 1.88 -16.41
C PRO A 262 16.90 0.87 -16.10
N GLU A 263 17.28 -0.39 -15.87
CA GLU A 263 16.34 -1.49 -15.61
C GLU A 263 15.39 -1.19 -14.44
N GLY A 264 15.91 -0.63 -13.34
CA GLY A 264 15.11 -0.29 -12.15
C GLY A 264 14.00 0.73 -12.41
N VAL A 265 14.11 1.51 -13.49
CA VAL A 265 13.22 2.63 -13.86
C VAL A 265 12.16 2.19 -14.88
N LEU A 266 12.22 0.97 -15.42
CA LEU A 266 11.28 0.51 -16.45
C LEU A 266 9.83 0.50 -15.98
N ASP A 267 9.57 0.13 -14.73
CA ASP A 267 8.21 0.16 -14.16
C ASP A 267 7.66 1.58 -14.06
N PHE A 268 8.51 2.59 -13.88
CA PHE A 268 8.10 3.98 -13.92
C PHE A 268 7.79 4.41 -15.37
N VAL A 269 8.66 4.08 -16.32
CA VAL A 269 8.53 4.54 -17.71
C VAL A 269 7.39 3.84 -18.46
N PHE A 270 7.36 2.50 -18.42
CA PHE A 270 6.41 1.67 -19.18
C PHE A 270 5.26 1.13 -18.35
N GLY A 271 5.26 1.36 -17.03
CA GLY A 271 4.37 0.67 -16.13
C GLY A 271 4.72 -0.82 -15.95
N ARG A 272 3.85 -1.52 -15.22
CA ARG A 272 3.94 -2.97 -15.04
C ARG A 272 3.96 -3.69 -16.38
N SER A 273 4.84 -4.67 -16.55
CA SER A 273 4.85 -5.50 -17.77
C SER A 273 3.54 -6.26 -17.90
N LEU A 274 3.09 -6.53 -19.12
CA LEU A 274 1.86 -7.32 -19.30
C LEU A 274 2.02 -8.73 -18.70
N GLU A 275 3.23 -9.27 -18.71
CA GLU A 275 3.58 -10.53 -18.06
C GLU A 275 3.31 -10.49 -16.54
N SER A 276 3.72 -9.41 -15.87
CA SER A 276 3.48 -9.23 -14.42
C SER A 276 2.01 -9.04 -14.06
N LEU A 277 1.16 -8.75 -15.05
CA LEU A 277 -0.29 -8.59 -14.88
C LEU A 277 -1.08 -9.88 -15.15
N LEU A 278 -0.46 -10.91 -15.75
CA LEU A 278 -1.11 -12.22 -15.98
C LEU A 278 -1.68 -12.87 -14.70
N PRO A 279 -1.06 -12.73 -13.51
CA PRO A 279 -1.64 -13.28 -12.28
C PRO A 279 -3.01 -12.71 -11.93
N LEU A 280 -3.36 -11.50 -12.40
CA LEU A 280 -4.70 -10.92 -12.23
C LEU A 280 -5.79 -11.73 -12.93
N PHE A 281 -5.39 -12.58 -13.88
CA PHE A 281 -6.25 -13.48 -14.65
C PHE A 281 -6.06 -14.94 -14.25
N GLY A 282 -5.35 -15.22 -13.16
CA GLY A 282 -5.05 -16.58 -12.72
C GLY A 282 -4.11 -17.33 -13.66
N CYS A 283 -3.23 -16.63 -14.37
CA CYS A 283 -2.27 -17.23 -15.30
C CYS A 283 -0.85 -16.72 -15.09
N ARG A 284 0.14 -17.45 -15.60
CA ARG A 284 1.51 -17.00 -15.79
C ARG A 284 2.08 -17.48 -17.12
N LEU A 285 3.12 -16.80 -17.61
CA LEU A 285 3.85 -17.25 -18.78
C LEU A 285 4.90 -18.29 -18.35
N ARG A 286 4.93 -19.44 -19.00
CA ARG A 286 5.92 -20.50 -18.79
C ARG A 286 6.70 -20.73 -20.09
N ILE A 287 8.00 -20.96 -19.97
CA ILE A 287 8.87 -21.27 -21.11
C ILE A 287 9.42 -22.68 -20.92
N GLU A 288 9.17 -23.57 -21.87
CA GLU A 288 9.78 -24.91 -21.92
C GLU A 288 10.28 -25.18 -23.33
N ASN A 289 11.53 -25.67 -23.47
CA ASN A 289 12.12 -26.01 -24.77
C ASN A 289 12.02 -24.89 -25.82
N ASN A 290 12.20 -23.62 -25.42
CA ASN A 290 12.04 -22.41 -26.24
C ASN A 290 10.62 -22.14 -26.76
N VAL A 291 9.61 -22.84 -26.23
CA VAL A 291 8.20 -22.60 -26.51
C VAL A 291 7.57 -21.92 -25.30
N LYS A 292 6.73 -20.92 -25.56
CA LYS A 292 5.98 -20.18 -24.55
C LYS A 292 4.58 -20.78 -24.40
N TYR A 293 4.13 -20.92 -23.16
CA TYR A 293 2.81 -21.43 -22.82
C TYR A 293 2.16 -20.54 -21.76
N LEU A 294 0.84 -20.40 -21.84
CA LEU A 294 0.06 -19.77 -20.78
C LEU A 294 -0.34 -20.86 -19.78
N GLU A 295 0.21 -20.80 -18.58
CA GLU A 295 -0.08 -21.76 -17.51
C GLU A 295 -1.12 -21.17 -16.57
N VAL A 296 -2.20 -21.92 -16.30
CA VAL A 296 -3.20 -21.56 -15.31
C VAL A 296 -2.65 -21.81 -13.91
N LEU A 297 -2.73 -20.80 -13.06
CA LEU A 297 -2.41 -20.91 -11.65
C LEU A 297 -3.53 -21.69 -10.97
N ASN A 298 -3.22 -22.85 -10.40
CA ASN A 298 -4.18 -23.57 -9.57
C ASN A 298 -4.50 -22.69 -8.35
N GLU A 299 -5.78 -22.41 -8.09
CA GLU A 299 -6.21 -21.79 -6.83
C GLU A 299 -5.93 -22.78 -5.68
N GLY A 300 -4.76 -22.67 -5.07
CA GLY A 300 -4.36 -23.51 -3.94
C GLY A 300 -2.84 -23.68 -3.83
N GLY A 301 -2.20 -22.78 -3.09
CA GLY A 301 -0.78 -22.84 -2.76
C GLY A 301 -0.36 -21.73 -1.81
N GLU A 302 -0.95 -21.79 -0.60
CA GLU A 302 -0.67 -21.02 0.64
C GLU A 302 -0.89 -19.49 0.65
#